data_AF-A0A6P4F9F2-F1
#
_entry.id   AF-A0A6P4F9F2-F1
#
_cell.length_a   1.000
_cell.length_b   1.000
_cell.length_c   1.000
_cell.angle_alpha   90.00
_cell.angle_beta   90.00
_cell.angle_gamma   90.00
#
_symmetry.space_group_name_H-M   'P 1'
#
loop_
_entity.id
_entity.type
_entity.pdbx_description
1 polymer ?
#
loop_
_entity_poly.entity_id
_entity_poly.type
_entity_poly.pdbx_seq_one_letter_code
_entity_poly.pdbx_strand_id
1 'polypeptide(L)'
;MPPCTLRQRGMAYIPRRDKNREKDVLAPKPVHPRSLRFHGFFGMSYVHQHVMVDERWTPNSLTEQFKGMTDLLTRRLVFKNHESKANRQRYFRENKRLKLQCRDGRTKLQNILVNDNTHKIRNFLINHKDMQRLYQKMPIHLVVDNINQRTFVMRKERDRLEFRLDQLKQHYKEQL
;
A
#
# COMPACT_ATOMS: atom_id res chain seq x y z
N MET A 1 -2.28 35.77 36.54
CA MET A 1 -1.69 34.43 36.25
C MET A 1 -2.81 33.48 35.84
N PRO A 2 -2.55 32.54 34.91
CA PRO A 2 -3.06 32.58 33.53
C PRO A 2 -4.35 31.76 33.27
N PRO A 3 -5.01 31.98 32.11
CA PRO A 3 -6.16 31.23 31.66
C PRO A 3 -5.75 29.90 31.00
N CYS A 4 -6.54 28.85 31.22
CA CYS A 4 -6.36 27.54 30.59
C CYS A 4 -7.19 27.43 29.31
N THR A 5 -6.63 26.76 28.31
CA THR A 5 -6.82 26.97 26.88
C THR A 5 -8.06 26.32 26.28
N LEU A 6 -8.75 27.07 25.39
CA LEU A 6 -9.70 26.56 24.42
C LEU A 6 -9.00 25.57 23.48
N ARG A 7 -9.34 24.29 23.59
CA ARG A 7 -8.86 23.24 22.69
C ARG A 7 -9.72 23.23 21.42
N GLN A 8 -9.32 24.00 20.42
CA GLN A 8 -9.86 23.88 19.05
C GLN A 8 -9.57 22.47 18.50
N ARG A 9 -10.62 21.72 18.18
CA ARG A 9 -10.51 20.49 17.36
C ARG A 9 -10.46 20.91 15.90
N GLY A 10 -9.26 20.92 15.32
CA GLY A 10 -9.10 20.99 13.87
C GLY A 10 -9.72 19.75 13.22
N MET A 11 -10.84 19.95 12.51
CA MET A 11 -11.42 18.95 11.61
C MET A 11 -10.51 18.86 10.37
N ALA A 12 -9.50 18.00 10.41
CA ALA A 12 -8.72 17.67 9.23
C ALA A 12 -9.60 16.91 8.23
N TYR A 13 -9.93 17.55 7.11
CA TYR A 13 -10.59 16.94 5.97
C TYR A 13 -9.65 15.92 5.32
N ILE A 14 -9.96 14.63 5.44
CA ILE A 14 -9.27 13.55 4.74
C ILE A 14 -10.07 13.23 3.47
N PRO A 15 -9.51 13.39 2.25
CA PRO A 15 -10.23 13.09 1.04
C PRO A 15 -10.52 11.58 0.98
N ARG A 16 -11.79 11.24 0.71
CA ARG A 16 -12.25 9.86 0.56
C ARG A 16 -11.52 9.23 -0.63
N ARG A 17 -10.73 8.21 -0.35
CA ARG A 17 -10.06 7.38 -1.36
C ARG A 17 -11.12 6.64 -2.18
N ASP A 18 -11.22 6.93 -3.47
CA ASP A 18 -12.04 6.17 -4.41
C ASP A 18 -11.67 4.68 -4.36
N LYS A 19 -12.62 3.86 -3.95
CA LYS A 19 -12.51 2.40 -3.92
C LYS A 19 -13.24 1.81 -5.13
N ASN A 20 -12.74 2.11 -6.32
CA ASN A 20 -12.94 1.24 -7.48
C ASN A 20 -11.68 0.37 -7.63
N ARG A 21 -11.62 -0.69 -6.82
CA ARG A 21 -10.87 -1.90 -7.15
C ARG A 21 -11.87 -3.03 -7.19
N GLU A 22 -11.92 -3.68 -8.34
CA GLU A 22 -12.60 -4.94 -8.69
C GLU A 22 -13.13 -5.66 -7.44
N LYS A 23 -14.42 -5.46 -7.16
CA LYS A 23 -15.11 -6.24 -6.14
C LYS A 23 -15.46 -7.58 -6.77
N ASP A 24 -14.77 -8.60 -6.33
CA ASP A 24 -15.10 -9.99 -6.58
C ASP A 24 -16.56 -10.24 -6.16
N VAL A 25 -17.45 -10.45 -7.13
CA VAL A 25 -18.91 -10.48 -6.94
C VAL A 25 -19.35 -11.66 -6.07
N LEU A 26 -18.50 -12.69 -5.97
CA LEU A 26 -18.71 -13.88 -5.16
C LEU A 26 -18.13 -13.76 -3.74
N ALA A 27 -17.29 -12.76 -3.47
CA ALA A 27 -16.69 -12.60 -2.14
C ALA A 27 -17.72 -12.01 -1.16
N PRO A 28 -18.02 -12.69 -0.03
CA PRO A 28 -18.93 -12.17 0.96
C PRO A 28 -18.43 -10.81 1.46
N LYS A 29 -19.33 -9.81 1.48
CA LYS A 29 -18.99 -8.43 1.89
C LYS A 29 -18.32 -8.47 3.27
N PRO A 30 -17.20 -7.74 3.47
CA PRO A 30 -16.52 -7.73 4.76
C PRO A 30 -17.45 -7.19 5.84
N VAL A 31 -17.96 -8.08 6.69
CA VAL A 31 -18.83 -7.71 7.81
C VAL A 31 -17.96 -7.00 8.84
N HIS A 32 -18.15 -5.69 8.95
CA HIS A 32 -17.46 -4.92 9.98
C HIS A 32 -18.06 -5.32 11.33
N PRO A 33 -17.24 -5.60 12.36
CA PRO A 33 -17.76 -5.90 13.69
C PRO A 33 -18.54 -4.67 14.18
N ARG A 34 -19.87 -4.80 14.25
CA ARG A 34 -20.70 -3.78 14.88
C ARG A 34 -20.39 -3.77 16.38
N SER A 35 -20.55 -2.61 17.01
CA SER A 35 -20.56 -2.52 18.48
C SER A 35 -21.50 -3.59 19.03
N LEU A 36 -21.08 -4.28 20.11
CA LEU A 36 -21.84 -5.36 20.76
C LEU A 36 -23.28 -4.94 21.09
N ARG A 37 -23.50 -3.64 21.34
CA ARG A 37 -24.82 -3.05 21.63
C ARG A 37 -25.81 -3.13 20.45
N PHE A 38 -25.34 -3.32 19.22
CA PHE A 38 -26.17 -3.46 18.01
C PHE A 38 -26.01 -4.84 17.35
N HIS A 39 -25.42 -5.80 18.06
CA HIS A 39 -25.33 -7.18 17.61
C HIS A 39 -26.71 -7.85 17.75
N GLY A 40 -27.20 -8.53 16.72
CA GLY A 40 -28.53 -9.15 16.73
C GLY A 40 -28.79 -10.14 17.87
N PHE A 41 -27.73 -10.65 18.51
CA PHE A 41 -27.78 -11.55 19.67
C PHE A 41 -27.42 -10.90 21.01
N PHE A 42 -26.73 -9.74 21.01
CA PHE A 42 -26.20 -9.09 22.24
C PHE A 42 -26.65 -7.63 22.41
N GLY A 43 -27.54 -7.14 21.56
CA GLY A 43 -28.08 -5.79 21.69
C GLY A 43 -29.00 -5.66 22.90
N MET A 44 -29.00 -4.49 23.56
CA MET A 44 -29.75 -4.25 24.80
C MET A 44 -31.25 -4.57 24.70
N SER A 45 -31.87 -4.38 23.53
CA SER A 45 -33.27 -4.76 23.30
C SER A 45 -33.48 -6.27 23.18
N TYR A 46 -32.46 -7.02 22.75
CA TYR A 46 -32.48 -8.48 22.63
C TYR A 46 -32.07 -9.18 23.93
N VAL A 47 -31.35 -8.52 24.84
CA VAL A 47 -31.08 -9.07 26.18
C VAL A 47 -32.40 -9.28 26.94
N HIS A 48 -33.39 -8.41 26.75
CA HIS A 48 -34.75 -8.65 27.25
C HIS A 48 -35.47 -9.82 26.55
N GLN A 49 -35.15 -10.12 25.29
CA GLN A 49 -35.72 -11.27 24.56
C GLN A 49 -34.98 -12.60 24.80
N HIS A 50 -33.71 -12.58 25.21
CA HIS A 50 -33.00 -13.81 25.64
C HIS A 50 -33.28 -14.18 27.10
N VAL A 51 -33.99 -13.32 27.82
CA VAL A 51 -34.75 -13.67 29.03
C VAL A 51 -36.18 -14.00 28.57
N MET A 52 -36.36 -15.00 27.70
CA MET A 52 -37.68 -15.54 27.37
C MET A 52 -38.21 -16.32 28.58
N VAL A 53 -38.55 -15.66 29.68
CA VAL A 53 -39.20 -16.36 30.79
C VAL A 53 -40.62 -16.72 30.33
N ASP A 54 -40.77 -17.91 29.77
CA ASP A 54 -42.05 -18.57 29.55
C ASP A 54 -42.51 -19.14 30.89
N GLU A 55 -43.77 -18.93 31.27
CA GLU A 55 -44.34 -19.44 32.53
C GLU A 55 -44.26 -20.98 32.62
N ARG A 56 -44.06 -21.67 31.49
CA ARG A 56 -43.90 -23.12 31.40
C ARG A 56 -42.46 -23.60 31.62
N TRP A 57 -41.52 -22.69 31.89
CA TRP A 57 -40.12 -23.05 32.14
C TRP A 57 -39.97 -23.77 33.47
N THR A 58 -39.30 -24.91 33.41
CA THR A 58 -38.87 -25.60 34.62
C THR A 58 -37.53 -25.03 35.07
N PRO A 59 -37.19 -25.10 36.37
CA PRO A 59 -35.85 -24.74 36.84
C PRO A 59 -34.72 -25.45 36.06
N ASN A 60 -35.00 -26.65 35.55
CA ASN A 60 -34.07 -27.42 34.71
C ASN A 60 -33.85 -26.79 33.33
N SER A 61 -34.89 -26.27 32.67
CA SER A 61 -34.74 -25.61 31.36
C SER A 61 -33.92 -24.32 31.47
N LEU A 62 -34.08 -23.56 32.56
CA LEU A 62 -33.23 -22.41 32.87
C LEU A 62 -31.76 -22.83 33.05
N THR A 63 -31.51 -23.87 33.84
CA THR A 63 -30.17 -24.39 34.11
C THR A 63 -29.47 -24.84 32.83
N GLU A 64 -30.19 -25.50 31.92
CA GLU A 64 -29.68 -25.94 30.63
C GLU A 64 -29.30 -24.77 29.72
N GLN A 65 -30.13 -23.72 29.66
CA GLN A 65 -29.82 -22.51 28.89
C GLN A 65 -28.58 -21.79 29.43
N PHE A 66 -28.46 -21.62 30.74
CA PHE A 66 -27.27 -21.02 31.36
C PHE A 66 -26.02 -21.88 31.13
N LYS A 67 -26.15 -23.20 31.15
CA LYS A 67 -25.05 -24.12 30.81
C LYS A 67 -24.62 -23.96 29.35
N GLY A 68 -25.57 -23.91 28.42
CA GLY A 68 -25.30 -23.68 27.00
C GLY A 68 -24.60 -22.33 26.74
N MET A 69 -25.03 -21.26 27.42
CA MET A 69 -24.35 -19.96 27.34
C MET A 69 -22.93 -20.02 27.91
N THR A 70 -22.73 -20.72 29.02
CA THR A 70 -21.41 -20.90 29.64
C THR A 70 -20.47 -21.65 28.70
N ASP A 71 -20.95 -22.71 28.04
CA ASP A 71 -20.18 -23.47 27.06
C ASP A 71 -19.81 -22.61 25.85
N LEU A 72 -20.73 -21.78 25.34
CA LEU A 72 -20.46 -20.85 24.23
C LEU A 72 -19.40 -19.81 24.60
N LEU A 73 -19.49 -19.21 25.79
CA LEU A 73 -18.50 -18.26 26.29
C LEU A 73 -17.12 -18.90 26.47
N THR A 74 -17.09 -20.14 26.97
CA THR A 74 -15.87 -20.92 27.15
C THR A 74 -15.21 -21.23 25.80
N ARG A 75 -15.99 -21.69 24.81
CA ARG A 75 -15.49 -21.90 23.45
C ARG A 75 -14.97 -20.62 22.82
N ARG A 76 -15.69 -19.50 22.97
CA ARG A 76 -15.27 -18.19 22.48
C ARG A 76 -13.91 -17.77 23.06
N LEU A 77 -13.67 -18.01 24.35
CA LEU A 77 -12.40 -17.71 24.99
C LEU A 77 -11.25 -18.51 24.36
N VAL A 78 -11.47 -19.80 24.13
CA VAL A 78 -10.50 -20.68 23.45
C VAL A 78 -10.16 -20.14 22.06
N PHE A 79 -11.16 -19.85 21.23
CA PHE A 79 -10.93 -19.28 19.90
C PHE A 79 -10.19 -17.94 19.94
N LYS A 80 -10.57 -17.04 20.86
CA LYS A 80 -9.89 -15.75 21.04
C LYS A 80 -8.41 -15.92 21.40
N ASN A 81 -8.09 -16.91 22.23
CA ASN A 81 -6.70 -17.22 22.61
C ASN A 81 -5.90 -17.75 21.42
N HIS A 82 -6.48 -18.66 20.62
CA HIS A 82 -5.85 -19.14 19.39
C HIS A 82 -5.64 -18.02 18.37
N GLU A 83 -6.64 -17.17 18.17
CA GLU A 83 -6.55 -16.00 17.28
C GLU A 83 -5.45 -15.04 17.73
N SER A 84 -5.40 -14.71 19.02
CA SER A 84 -4.37 -13.83 19.59
C SER A 84 -2.97 -14.41 19.40
N LYS A 85 -2.79 -15.72 19.61
CA LYS A 85 -1.52 -16.41 19.39
C LYS A 85 -1.11 -16.40 17.92
N ALA A 86 -2.03 -16.71 17.00
CA ALA A 86 -1.79 -16.69 15.57
C ALA A 86 -1.44 -15.29 15.06
N ASN A 87 -2.18 -14.26 15.49
CA ASN A 87 -1.91 -12.87 15.13
C ASN A 87 -0.56 -12.42 15.64
N ARG A 88 -0.18 -12.75 16.88
CA ARG A 88 1.16 -12.44 17.42
C ARG A 88 2.27 -13.05 16.57
N GLN A 89 2.14 -14.32 16.17
CA GLN A 89 3.11 -14.98 15.30
C GLN A 89 3.18 -14.32 13.92
N ARG A 90 2.03 -13.94 13.34
CA ARG A 90 1.97 -13.20 12.07
C ARG A 90 2.71 -11.88 12.17
N TYR A 91 2.44 -11.08 13.20
CA TYR A 91 3.11 -9.80 13.42
C TYR A 91 4.61 -9.95 13.61
N PHE A 92 5.07 -10.98 14.31
CA PHE A 92 6.50 -11.24 14.47
C PHE A 92 7.18 -11.54 13.12
N ARG A 93 6.57 -12.38 12.29
CA ARG A 93 7.08 -12.71 10.95
C ARG A 93 7.13 -11.47 10.04
N GLU A 94 6.05 -10.70 10.02
CA GLU A 94 5.98 -9.46 9.24
C GLU A 94 7.00 -8.43 9.74
N ASN A 95 7.18 -8.26 11.05
CA ASN A 95 8.19 -7.37 11.61
C ASN A 95 9.61 -7.77 11.18
N LYS A 96 9.94 -9.07 11.25
CA LYS A 96 11.24 -9.59 10.78
C LYS A 96 11.43 -9.32 9.29
N ARG A 97 10.40 -9.56 8.48
CA ARG A 97 10.41 -9.27 7.04
C ARG A 97 10.64 -7.80 6.75
N LEU A 98 9.92 -6.89 7.42
CA LEU A 98 10.07 -5.45 7.25
C LEU A 98 11.48 -5.00 7.63
N LYS A 99 12.03 -5.48 8.75
CA LYS A 99 13.41 -5.17 9.16
C LYS A 99 14.44 -5.60 8.11
N LEU A 100 14.27 -6.79 7.53
CA LEU A 100 15.13 -7.26 6.43
C LEU A 100 15.00 -6.37 5.20
N GLN A 101 13.79 -6.00 4.81
CA GLN A 101 13.55 -5.09 3.68
C GLN A 101 14.16 -3.70 3.91
N CYS A 102 14.04 -3.15 5.11
CA CYS A 102 14.68 -1.87 5.45
C CYS A 102 16.20 -1.98 5.42
N ARG A 103 16.78 -3.10 5.90
CA ARG A 103 18.22 -3.33 5.84
C ARG A 103 18.70 -3.43 4.40
N ASP A 104 18.06 -4.26 3.59
CA ASP A 104 18.37 -4.43 2.17
C ASP A 104 18.21 -3.12 1.40
N GLY A 105 17.13 -2.37 1.64
CA GLY A 105 16.92 -1.04 1.07
C GLY A 105 18.02 -0.05 1.43
N ARG A 106 18.47 -0.03 2.70
CA ARG A 106 19.61 0.80 3.11
C ARG A 106 20.90 0.39 2.42
N THR A 107 21.19 -0.91 2.31
CA THR A 107 22.37 -1.40 1.59
C THR A 107 22.33 -1.03 0.12
N LYS A 108 21.18 -1.15 -0.54
CA LYS A 108 20.97 -0.70 -1.92
C LYS A 108 21.19 0.80 -2.07
N LEU A 109 20.67 1.61 -1.16
CA LEU A 109 20.86 3.06 -1.18
C LEU A 109 22.34 3.43 -0.97
N GLN A 110 23.00 2.83 0.00
CA GLN A 110 24.43 3.04 0.23
C GLN A 110 25.26 2.62 -0.98
N ASN A 111 24.90 1.53 -1.64
CA ASN A 111 25.53 1.13 -2.90
C ASN A 111 25.30 2.16 -4.02
N ILE A 112 24.15 2.82 -4.07
CA ILE A 112 23.91 3.88 -5.06
C ILE A 112 24.75 5.12 -4.74
N LEU A 113 24.88 5.47 -3.46
CA LEU A 113 25.59 6.68 -3.01
C LEU A 113 27.11 6.55 -3.02
N VAL A 114 27.63 5.38 -2.66
CA VAL A 114 29.06 5.16 -2.37
C VAL A 114 29.73 4.24 -3.39
N ASN A 115 28.99 3.30 -4.00
CA ASN A 115 29.63 2.29 -4.84
C ASN A 115 30.03 2.86 -6.19
N ASP A 116 31.21 2.42 -6.64
CA ASP A 116 31.77 2.82 -7.91
C ASP A 116 31.00 2.12 -9.04
N ASN A 117 30.10 2.86 -9.68
CA ASN A 117 29.22 2.34 -10.75
C ASN A 117 29.99 2.02 -12.05
N THR A 118 31.30 2.28 -12.07
CA THR A 118 32.23 2.11 -13.18
C THR A 118 32.10 0.76 -13.88
N HIS A 119 32.08 -0.35 -13.14
CA HIS A 119 31.96 -1.68 -13.72
C HIS A 119 30.61 -1.93 -14.41
N LYS A 120 29.52 -1.48 -13.78
CA LYS A 120 28.17 -1.64 -14.34
C LYS A 120 27.97 -0.77 -15.58
N ILE A 121 28.47 0.46 -15.56
CA ILE A 121 28.42 1.38 -16.70
C ILE A 121 29.25 0.83 -17.86
N ARG A 122 30.44 0.28 -17.59
CA ARG A 122 31.27 -0.39 -18.60
C ARG A 122 30.53 -1.54 -19.28
N ASN A 123 29.85 -2.39 -18.50
CA ASN A 123 29.06 -3.49 -19.04
C ASN A 123 27.83 -3.01 -19.83
N PHE A 124 27.14 -1.98 -19.34
CA PHE A 124 25.92 -1.46 -19.97
C PHE A 124 26.20 -0.72 -21.29
N LEU A 125 27.33 -0.01 -21.36
CA LEU A 125 27.74 0.80 -22.51
C LEU A 125 28.93 0.18 -23.24
N ILE A 126 29.00 -1.15 -23.33
CA ILE A 126 30.19 -1.88 -23.81
C ILE A 126 30.68 -1.41 -25.19
N ASN A 127 29.74 -1.08 -26.09
CA ASN A 127 30.03 -0.62 -27.45
C ASN A 127 30.31 0.89 -27.57
N HIS A 128 30.10 1.67 -26.49
CA HIS A 128 30.12 3.14 -26.51
C HIS A 128 31.14 3.68 -25.50
N LYS A 129 32.42 3.67 -25.87
CA LYS A 129 33.55 4.05 -25.01
C LYS A 129 33.52 5.54 -24.60
N ASP A 130 32.99 6.40 -25.45
CA ASP A 130 32.73 7.81 -25.19
C ASP A 130 31.67 8.00 -24.10
N MET A 131 30.54 7.28 -24.20
CA MET A 131 29.46 7.33 -23.23
C MET A 131 29.88 6.73 -21.88
N GLN A 132 30.73 5.70 -21.88
CA GLN A 132 31.34 5.17 -20.65
C GLN A 132 32.12 6.24 -19.88
N ARG A 133 32.93 7.05 -20.59
CA ARG A 133 33.71 8.14 -19.98
C ARG A 133 32.80 9.26 -19.48
N LEU A 134 31.81 9.63 -20.28
CA LEU A 134 30.87 10.71 -19.95
C LEU A 134 30.08 10.42 -18.66
N TYR A 135 29.59 9.20 -18.51
CA TYR A 135 28.71 8.83 -17.40
C TYR A 135 29.43 8.15 -16.23
N GLN A 136 30.75 8.01 -16.26
CA GLN A 136 31.53 7.22 -15.31
C GLN A 136 31.19 7.49 -13.83
N LYS A 137 31.00 8.77 -13.47
CA LYS A 137 30.71 9.21 -12.09
C LYS A 137 29.22 9.33 -11.77
N MET A 138 28.34 9.09 -12.75
CA MET A 138 26.91 9.26 -12.61
C MET A 138 26.25 7.98 -12.06
N PRO A 139 25.28 8.07 -11.15
CA PRO A 139 24.47 6.93 -10.75
C PRO A 139 23.73 6.30 -11.93
N ILE A 140 23.75 4.97 -12.04
CA ILE A 140 23.21 4.21 -13.20
C ILE A 140 21.75 4.56 -13.52
N HIS A 141 20.94 4.80 -12.49
CA HIS A 141 19.53 5.14 -12.68
C HIS A 141 19.34 6.48 -13.42
N LEU A 142 20.28 7.42 -13.31
CA LEU A 142 20.26 8.68 -14.04
C LEU A 142 20.88 8.58 -15.44
N VAL A 143 21.75 7.60 -15.66
CA VAL A 143 22.42 7.40 -16.96
C VAL A 143 21.41 7.09 -18.06
N VAL A 144 20.46 6.19 -17.78
CA VAL A 144 19.43 5.80 -18.75
C VAL A 144 18.55 7.00 -19.12
N ASP A 145 18.12 7.79 -18.14
CA ASP A 145 17.29 8.97 -18.38
C ASP A 145 18.04 10.04 -19.18
N ASN A 146 19.32 10.28 -18.88
CA ASN A 146 20.14 11.23 -19.64
C ASN A 146 20.34 10.79 -21.08
N ILE A 147 20.59 9.49 -21.33
CA ILE A 147 20.71 8.96 -22.69
C ILE A 147 19.40 9.14 -23.46
N ASN A 148 18.26 8.84 -22.82
CA ASN A 148 16.94 9.00 -23.42
C ASN A 148 16.64 10.47 -23.76
N GLN A 149 16.93 11.38 -22.83
CA GLN A 149 16.76 12.83 -23.03
C GLN A 149 17.65 13.34 -24.17
N ARG A 150 18.94 13.00 -24.16
CA ARG A 150 19.88 13.42 -25.22
C ARG A 150 19.46 12.87 -26.58
N THR A 151 19.08 11.60 -26.65
CA THR A 151 18.59 10.96 -27.89
C THR A 151 17.28 11.58 -28.39
N PHE A 152 16.39 11.98 -27.47
CA PHE A 152 15.17 12.70 -27.83
C PHE A 152 15.47 14.08 -28.41
N VAL A 153 16.35 14.86 -27.77
CA VAL A 153 16.78 16.18 -28.27
C VAL A 153 17.42 16.07 -29.65
N MET A 154 18.33 15.12 -29.85
CA MET A 154 18.98 14.91 -31.15
C MET A 154 17.99 14.52 -32.25
N ARG A 155 17.01 13.65 -31.96
CA ARG A 155 15.95 13.31 -32.91
C ARG A 155 15.11 14.52 -33.26
N LYS A 156 14.67 15.29 -32.24
CA LYS A 156 13.89 16.50 -32.43
C LYS A 156 14.62 17.53 -33.32
N GLU A 157 15.91 17.77 -33.08
CA GLU A 157 16.68 18.73 -33.90
C GLU A 157 16.91 18.20 -35.32
N ARG A 158 17.12 16.90 -35.50
CA ARG A 158 17.19 16.29 -36.84
C ARG A 158 15.89 16.53 -37.61
N ASP A 159 14.74 16.21 -37.01
CA ASP A 159 13.44 16.35 -37.66
C ASP A 159 13.16 17.83 -38.02
N ARG A 160 13.58 18.77 -37.17
CA ARG A 160 13.51 20.22 -37.44
C ARG A 160 14.38 20.63 -38.64
N LEU A 161 15.61 20.13 -38.72
CA LEU A 161 16.54 20.45 -39.82
C LEU A 161 16.07 19.85 -41.15
N GLU A 162 15.56 18.62 -41.11
CA GLU A 162 15.01 17.93 -42.27
C GLU A 162 13.82 18.69 -42.86
N PHE A 163 12.88 19.13 -42.00
CA PHE A 163 11.78 19.99 -42.40
C PHE A 163 12.26 21.30 -43.06
N ARG A 164 13.24 21.98 -42.45
CA ARG A 164 13.77 23.24 -43.00
C ARG A 164 14.48 23.04 -44.34
N LEU A 165 15.18 21.93 -44.49
CA LEU A 165 15.86 21.55 -45.73
C LEU A 165 14.86 21.25 -46.84
N ASP A 166 13.74 20.59 -46.53
CA ASP A 166 12.67 20.35 -47.50
C ASP A 166 11.97 21.64 -47.94
N GLN A 167 11.74 22.58 -47.01
CA GLN A 167 11.24 23.92 -47.34
C GLN A 167 12.19 24.67 -48.31
N LEU A 168 13.50 24.63 -48.04
CA LEU A 168 14.49 25.28 -48.90
C LEU A 168 14.54 24.64 -50.29
N LYS A 169 14.44 23.30 -50.38
CA LYS A 169 14.37 22.59 -51.66
C LYS A 169 13.12 22.93 -52.45
N GLN A 170 11.97 23.03 -51.81
CA GLN A 170 10.71 23.46 -52.44
C GLN A 170 10.85 24.87 -53.00
N HIS A 171 11.31 25.82 -52.18
CA HIS A 171 11.50 27.20 -52.59
C HIS A 171 12.50 27.34 -53.76
N TYR A 172 13.60 26.59 -53.75
CA TYR A 172 14.55 26.59 -54.86
C TYR A 172 13.95 26.04 -56.16
N LYS A 173 13.07 25.03 -56.08
CA LYS A 173 12.34 24.50 -57.24
C LYS A 173 11.30 25.47 -57.79
N GLU A 174 10.71 26.32 -56.96
CA GLU A 174 9.74 27.33 -57.38
C GLU A 174 10.40 28.56 -58.03
N GLN A 175 11.67 28.82 -57.70
CA GLN A 175 12.45 29.93 -58.26
C GLN A 175 13.22 29.59 -59.55
N LEU A 176 13.24 28.31 -59.94
CA LEU A 176 13.80 27.80 -61.19
C LEU A 176 12.69 27.59 -62.22
#